data_AF-A0A1B9AS30-F1
#
_entry.id   AF-A0A1B9AS30-F1
#
_cell.length_a   1.000
_cell.length_b   1.000
_cell.length_c   1.000
_cell.angle_alpha   90.00
_cell.angle_beta   90.00
_cell.angle_gamma   90.00
#
_symmetry.space_group_name_H-M   'P 1'
#
loop_
_entity.id
_entity.type
_entity.pdbx_description
1 polymer ?
#
loop_
_entity_poly.entity_id
_entity_poly.type
_entity_poly.pdbx_seq_one_letter_code
_entity_poly.pdbx_strand_id
1 'polypeptide(L)'
;MKYICPVCGHKGLDEPAYYDSKQLQVGSFEICSCCRFEYGVDDDVELESGEFLPVRDVHNIYRTVWLNLDAHVASPYYYPTYCQENGKVKPEHLEKQLKNIGINTFGRPIHEV
;
A
#
# COMPACT_ATOMS: atom_id res chain seq x y z
N MET A 1 13.28 18.00 -2.94
CA MET A 1 11.95 17.91 -2.28
C MET A 1 11.77 16.47 -1.84
N LYS A 2 11.25 16.21 -0.63
CA LYS A 2 10.88 14.86 -0.23
C LYS A 2 9.54 14.46 -0.84
N TYR A 3 9.36 13.19 -1.19
CA TYR A 3 8.14 12.68 -1.80
C TYR A 3 7.07 12.37 -0.74
N ILE A 4 5.81 12.30 -1.18
CA ILE A 4 4.66 12.04 -0.32
C ILE A 4 4.25 10.58 -0.47
N CYS A 5 4.10 9.87 0.64
CA CYS A 5 3.53 8.54 0.67
C CYS A 5 2.07 8.58 0.20
N PRO A 6 1.69 7.97 -0.94
CA PRO A 6 0.30 7.96 -1.42
C PRO A 6 -0.63 7.19 -0.47
N VAL A 7 -0.07 6.26 0.32
CA VAL A 7 -0.81 5.54 1.35
C VAL A 7 -1.09 6.48 2.52
N CYS A 8 -0.12 6.79 3.39
CA CYS A 8 -0.40 7.52 4.63
C CYS A 8 -0.30 9.05 4.58
N GLY A 9 0.11 9.63 3.44
CA GLY A 9 0.31 11.08 3.30
C GLY A 9 1.58 11.62 3.98
N HIS A 10 2.44 10.76 4.51
CA HIS A 10 3.72 11.16 5.10
C HIS A 10 4.60 11.88 4.07
N LYS A 11 5.02 13.10 4.40
CA LYS A 11 5.91 13.92 3.58
C LYS A 11 7.34 13.67 4.02
N GLY A 12 8.01 12.72 3.37
CA GLY A 12 9.31 12.29 3.88
C GLY A 12 9.96 11.12 3.18
N LEU A 13 9.35 10.61 2.10
CA LEU A 13 9.97 9.57 1.29
C LEU A 13 11.20 10.14 0.59
N ASP A 14 12.27 9.35 0.54
CA ASP A 14 13.53 9.71 -0.10
C ASP A 14 13.44 9.49 -1.62
N GLU A 15 12.57 8.58 -2.06
CA GLU A 15 12.24 8.27 -3.46
C GLU A 15 10.73 8.40 -3.75
N PRO A 16 10.32 8.58 -5.02
CA PRO A 16 8.89 8.53 -5.36
C PRO A 16 8.35 7.13 -5.08
N ALA A 17 7.13 7.01 -4.55
CA ALA A 17 6.53 5.69 -4.27
C ALA A 17 6.41 4.79 -5.51
N TYR A 18 6.21 5.37 -6.68
CA TYR A 18 6.14 4.66 -7.95
C TYR A 18 6.96 5.39 -9.00
N TYR A 19 7.65 4.65 -9.87
CA TYR A 19 8.39 5.24 -10.99
C TYR A 19 7.43 5.96 -11.96
N ASP A 20 6.24 5.40 -12.16
CA ASP A 20 5.11 6.07 -12.82
C ASP A 20 3.92 6.17 -11.86
N SER A 21 3.74 7.36 -11.29
CA SER A 21 2.61 7.68 -10.39
C SER A 21 1.21 7.58 -11.02
N LYS A 22 1.09 7.57 -12.36
CA LYS A 22 -0.20 7.38 -13.04
C LYS A 22 -0.55 5.91 -13.23
N GLN A 23 0.48 5.08 -13.44
CA GLN A 23 0.28 3.66 -13.72
C GLN A 23 0.32 2.80 -12.46
N LEU A 24 1.06 3.20 -11.42
CA LEU A 24 1.16 2.49 -10.14
C LEU A 24 1.53 1.00 -10.31
N GLN A 25 2.20 0.65 -11.42
CA GLN A 25 2.53 -0.73 -11.78
C GLN A 25 3.93 -1.11 -11.31
N VAL A 26 4.86 -0.15 -11.29
CA VAL A 26 6.25 -0.34 -10.89
C VAL A 26 6.53 0.57 -9.70
N GLY A 27 6.58 -0.01 -8.51
CA GLY A 27 6.96 0.71 -7.30
C GLY A 27 8.46 0.95 -7.25
N SER A 28 8.89 1.94 -6.48
CA SER A 28 10.31 2.12 -6.17
C SER A 28 10.74 1.22 -5.02
N PHE A 29 12.03 1.20 -4.69
CA PHE A 29 12.55 0.50 -3.51
C PHE A 29 12.20 1.21 -2.18
N GLU A 30 11.31 2.20 -2.22
CA GLU A 30 10.92 2.97 -1.06
C GLU A 30 10.06 2.13 -0.10
N ILE A 31 10.33 2.30 1.19
CA ILE A 31 9.52 1.76 2.28
C ILE A 31 9.12 2.93 3.15
N CYS A 32 7.82 3.21 3.22
CA CYS A 32 7.37 4.35 3.98
C CYS A 32 7.75 4.20 5.46
N SER A 33 8.59 5.08 5.99
CA SER A 33 8.99 5.09 7.41
C SER A 33 7.81 5.25 8.39
N CYS A 34 6.66 5.74 7.91
CA CYS A 34 5.46 5.99 8.71
C CYS A 34 4.50 4.79 8.74
N CYS A 35 4.07 4.27 7.59
CA CYS A 35 3.13 3.15 7.50
C CYS A 35 3.77 1.81 7.14
N ARG A 36 5.07 1.80 6.86
CA ARG A 36 5.86 0.63 6.41
C ARG A 36 5.32 -0.05 5.16
N PHE A 37 4.45 0.62 4.41
CA PHE A 37 4.06 0.18 3.08
C PHE A 37 5.30 0.19 2.19
N GLU A 38 5.57 -0.96 1.61
CA GLU A 38 6.68 -1.22 0.70
C GLU A 38 6.17 -1.12 -0.73
N TYR A 39 6.85 -0.31 -1.53
CA TYR A 39 6.43 -0.09 -2.91
C TYR A 39 7.10 -1.06 -3.87
N GLY A 40 8.33 -1.48 -3.59
CA GLY A 40 9.15 -2.32 -4.44
C GLY A 40 9.01 -3.79 -4.10
N VAL A 41 7.80 -4.25 -3.80
CA VAL A 41 7.56 -5.68 -3.57
C VAL A 41 7.63 -6.37 -4.94
N ASP A 42 8.83 -6.78 -5.33
CA ASP A 42 9.11 -7.26 -6.67
C ASP A 42 9.49 -8.76 -6.77
N ASP A 43 8.98 -9.32 -7.86
CA ASP A 43 9.55 -10.27 -8.83
C ASP A 43 9.81 -11.75 -8.54
N ASP A 44 9.75 -12.27 -7.31
CA ASP A 44 10.05 -13.71 -7.07
C ASP A 44 8.86 -14.55 -6.58
N VAL A 45 7.63 -14.18 -6.94
CA VAL A 45 6.49 -15.08 -6.71
C VAL A 45 6.43 -16.12 -7.82
N GLU A 46 7.24 -17.17 -7.65
CA GLU A 46 7.24 -18.36 -8.50
C GLU A 46 5.99 -19.22 -8.20
N LEU A 47 5.25 -19.54 -9.26
CA LEU A 47 4.15 -20.49 -9.24
C LEU A 47 4.69 -21.91 -9.19
N GLU A 48 3.85 -22.87 -8.77
CA GLU A 48 4.22 -24.29 -8.79
C GLU A 48 4.61 -24.80 -10.19
N SER A 49 4.20 -24.10 -11.25
CA SER A 49 4.59 -24.38 -12.64
C SER A 49 6.03 -23.97 -12.98
N GLY A 50 6.72 -23.25 -12.10
CA GLY A 50 8.03 -22.63 -12.35
C GLY A 50 7.97 -21.30 -13.11
N GLU A 51 6.77 -20.77 -13.33
CA GLU A 51 6.55 -19.45 -13.94
C GLU A 51 6.43 -18.38 -12.85
N PHE A 52 6.86 -17.15 -13.13
CA PHE A 52 6.71 -16.03 -12.19
C PHE A 52 5.41 -15.27 -12.44
N LEU A 53 4.74 -14.85 -11.36
CA LEU A 53 3.59 -13.95 -11.46
C LEU A 53 4.02 -12.61 -12.08
N PRO A 54 3.18 -11.98 -12.92
CA PRO A 54 3.42 -10.62 -13.35
C PRO A 54 3.54 -9.67 -12.15
N VAL A 55 4.51 -8.76 -12.18
CA VAL A 55 4.77 -7.75 -11.12
C VAL A 55 3.50 -7.04 -10.66
N ARG A 56 2.62 -6.71 -11.63
CA ARG A 56 1.32 -6.09 -11.35
C ARG A 56 0.45 -6.93 -10.42
N ASP A 57 0.43 -8.25 -10.60
CA ASP A 57 -0.39 -9.16 -9.83
C ASP A 57 0.20 -9.38 -8.43
N VAL A 58 1.53 -9.47 -8.32
CA VAL A 58 2.24 -9.47 -7.03
C VAL A 58 1.90 -8.22 -6.21
N HIS A 59 1.99 -7.04 -6.83
CA HIS A 59 1.60 -5.78 -6.18
C HIS A 59 0.12 -5.77 -5.76
N ASN A 60 -0.79 -6.31 -6.57
CA ASN A 60 -2.21 -6.40 -6.22
C ASN A 60 -2.47 -7.33 -5.03
N ILE A 61 -1.80 -8.48 -4.99
CA ILE A 61 -1.87 -9.41 -3.86
C ILE A 61 -1.34 -8.74 -2.59
N TYR A 62 -0.16 -8.13 -2.65
CA TYR A 62 0.44 -7.42 -1.51
C TYR A 62 -0.51 -6.34 -0.96
N ARG A 63 -1.07 -5.50 -1.84
CA ARG A 63 -2.05 -4.48 -1.47
C ARG A 63 -3.26 -5.10 -0.76
N THR A 64 -3.78 -6.21 -1.28
CA THR A 64 -4.93 -6.91 -0.68
C THR A 64 -4.60 -7.44 0.71
N VAL A 65 -3.45 -8.10 0.88
CA VAL A 65 -2.98 -8.61 2.17
C VAL A 65 -2.79 -7.46 3.17
N TRP A 66 -2.13 -6.38 2.76
CA TRP A 66 -1.88 -5.22 3.61
C TRP A 66 -3.19 -4.59 4.12
N LEU A 67 -4.23 -4.58 3.29
CA LEU A 67 -5.57 -4.12 3.69
C LEU A 67 -6.29 -5.08 4.63
N ASN A 68 -6.17 -6.39 4.40
CA ASN A 68 -6.75 -7.41 5.29
C ASN A 68 -6.10 -7.40 6.68
N LEU A 69 -4.89 -6.85 6.81
CA LEU A 69 -4.19 -6.64 8.08
C LEU A 69 -4.52 -5.28 8.73
N ASP A 70 -5.69 -4.70 8.40
CA ASP A 70 -6.20 -3.42 8.92
C ASP A 70 -5.26 -2.22 8.71
N ALA A 71 -4.45 -2.24 7.63
CA ALA A 71 -3.58 -1.12 7.30
C ALA A 71 -2.71 -0.70 8.50
N HIS A 72 -1.98 -1.66 9.08
CA HIS A 72 -1.24 -1.46 10.32
C HIS A 72 -0.35 -0.21 10.31
N VAL A 73 -0.46 0.60 11.37
CA VAL A 73 0.43 1.73 11.63
C VAL A 73 1.65 1.21 12.40
N ALA A 74 2.70 0.91 11.65
CA ALA A 74 3.93 0.36 12.22
C ALA A 74 4.72 1.36 13.08
N SER A 75 4.54 2.67 12.91
CA SER A 75 5.09 3.66 13.83
C SER A 75 4.06 4.72 14.24
N PRO A 76 3.27 4.45 15.30
CA PRO A 76 2.27 5.40 15.80
C PRO A 76 2.85 6.76 16.20
N TYR A 77 4.14 6.84 16.51
CA TYR A 77 4.81 8.09 16.86
C TYR A 77 4.93 9.04 15.67
N TYR A 78 5.25 8.52 14.47
CA TYR A 78 5.40 9.32 13.26
C TYR A 78 4.11 9.44 12.45
N TYR A 79 3.10 8.64 12.79
CA TYR A 79 1.80 8.66 12.15
C TYR A 79 0.89 9.71 12.80
N PRO A 80 0.27 10.63 12.02
CA PRO A 80 -0.58 11.66 12.61
C PRO A 80 -1.71 11.05 13.47
N THR A 81 -1.78 11.44 14.74
CA THR A 81 -2.74 10.86 15.71
C THR A 81 -4.20 11.02 15.30
N TYR A 82 -4.52 12.06 14.49
CA TYR A 82 -5.86 12.22 13.96
C TYR A 82 -6.22 11.20 12.87
N CYS A 83 -5.23 10.61 12.19
CA CYS A 83 -5.42 9.60 11.13
C CYS A 83 -5.40 8.15 11.63
N GLN A 84 -5.12 7.91 12.92
CA GLN A 84 -4.98 6.56 13.47
C GLN A 84 -5.75 6.37 14.79
N GLU A 85 -6.06 5.12 15.09
CA GLU A 85 -6.62 4.68 16.35
C GLU A 85 -6.07 3.28 16.66
N ASN A 86 -5.52 3.08 17.87
CA ASN A 86 -5.00 1.78 18.33
C ASN A 86 -4.01 1.09 17.37
N GLY A 87 -3.11 1.86 16.75
CA GLY A 87 -2.11 1.31 15.81
C GLY A 87 -2.67 0.90 14.45
N LYS A 88 -3.87 1.39 14.09
CA LYS A 88 -4.52 1.19 12.80
C LYS A 88 -4.90 2.52 12.18
N VAL A 89 -4.93 2.59 10.85
CA VAL A 89 -5.43 3.76 10.13
C VAL A 89 -6.94 3.82 10.29
N LYS A 90 -7.49 5.01 10.59
CA LYS A 90 -8.95 5.16 10.67
C LYS A 90 -9.62 4.93 9.32
N PRO A 91 -10.81 4.29 9.26
CA PRO A 91 -11.47 3.92 8.00
C PRO A 91 -11.61 5.06 6.97
N GLU A 92 -11.99 6.26 7.42
CA GLU A 92 -12.17 7.44 6.57
C GLU A 92 -10.87 7.96 5.95
N HIS A 93 -9.74 7.67 6.59
CA HIS A 93 -8.42 7.95 6.06
C HIS A 93 -8.02 6.83 5.11
N LEU A 94 -8.20 5.56 5.51
CA LEU A 94 -7.89 4.38 4.71
C LEU A 94 -8.55 4.43 3.33
N GLU A 95 -9.85 4.76 3.23
CA GLU A 95 -10.55 4.89 1.94
C GLU A 95 -9.92 5.94 1.00
N LYS A 96 -9.35 7.01 1.54
CA LYS A 96 -8.63 8.02 0.73
C LYS A 96 -7.29 7.46 0.25
N GLN A 97 -6.60 6.69 1.08
CA GLN A 97 -5.33 6.02 0.73
C GLN A 97 -5.55 5.06 -0.44
N LEU A 98 -6.65 4.31 -0.40
CA LEU A 98 -7.04 3.32 -1.41
C LEU A 98 -7.22 3.95 -2.79
N LYS A 99 -7.95 5.07 -2.86
CA LYS A 99 -8.13 5.83 -4.10
C LYS A 99 -6.81 6.34 -4.67
N ASN A 100 -5.88 6.75 -3.82
CA ASN A 100 -4.57 7.26 -4.26
C ASN A 100 -3.68 6.19 -4.91
N ILE A 101 -3.90 4.91 -4.58
CA ILE A 101 -3.16 3.78 -5.16
C ILE A 101 -3.99 2.96 -6.15
N GLY A 102 -5.06 3.56 -6.71
CA GLY A 102 -5.87 2.93 -7.75
C GLY A 102 -6.76 1.78 -7.28
N ILE A 103 -6.95 1.62 -5.96
CA ILE A 103 -7.87 0.64 -5.38
C ILE A 103 -9.21 1.32 -5.17
N ASN A 104 -10.20 0.94 -5.97
CA ASN A 104 -11.58 1.36 -5.75
C ASN A 104 -12.25 0.42 -4.75
N THR A 105 -12.48 0.90 -3.52
CA THR A 105 -13.41 0.26 -2.58
C THR A 105 -14.86 0.55 -2.97
N PHE A 106 -15.27 0.05 -4.13
CA PHE A 106 -16.68 -0.17 -4.45
C PHE A 106 -16.80 -1.61 -4.92
N GLY A 107 -16.80 -2.52 -3.95
CA GLY A 107 -16.91 -3.95 -4.20
C GLY A 107 -16.37 -4.74 -3.02
N ARG A 108 -17.15 -4.84 -1.94
CA ARG A 108 -17.04 -6.04 -1.11
C ARG A 108 -17.41 -7.24 -2.00
N PRO A 109 -16.67 -8.35 -2.00
CA PRO A 109 -17.34 -9.64 -1.96
C PRO A 109 -18.02 -9.71 -0.59
N ILE A 110 -19.35 -9.68 -0.63
CA ILE A 110 -20.17 -10.34 0.37
C ILE A 110 -19.60 -11.76 0.46
N HIS A 111 -19.47 -12.31 1.67
CA HIS A 111 -19.28 -13.74 1.80
C HIS A 111 -20.18 -14.48 0.79
N GLU A 112 -19.59 -15.44 0.10
CA GLU A 112 -20.25 -16.38 -0.80
C GLU A 112 -21.60 -16.87 -0.25
N VAL A 113 -22.58 -17.05 -1.16
CA VAL A 113 -23.82 -17.87 -1.05
C VAL A 113 -24.77 -17.58 0.11
#